data_AF-A0A7S8IZK8-F1
#
_entry.id   AF-A0A7S8IZK8-F1
#
_cell.length_a   1.000
_cell.length_b   1.000
_cell.length_c   1.000
_cell.angle_alpha   90.00
_cell.angle_beta   90.00
_cell.angle_gamma   90.00
#
_symmetry.space_group_name_H-M   'P 1'
#
loop_
_entity.id
_entity.type
_entity.pdbx_description
1 polymer ?
#
loop_
_entity_poly.entity_id
_entity_poly.type
_entity_poly.pdbx_seq_one_letter_code
_entity_poly.pdbx_strand_id
1 'polypeptide(L)'
;MRMFTTWLGTVLFIGMVLATQSYAGGHPTIGDKGTSDHHDLAMYYEEEAQKNKSKALDWEFAADYFEKFPDTYTGKMKVSEHIASLREAAEDFRKTAERNQQLASKHRAMMRQGVGP
;
A
#
# COMPACT_ATOMS: atom_id res chain seq x y z
N MET A 1 28.66 -0.28 24.58
CA MET A 1 28.16 -0.64 23.23
C MET A 1 26.65 -0.39 23.19
N ARG A 2 26.20 0.81 22.81
CA ARG A 2 24.78 1.21 22.76
C ARG A 2 24.45 2.05 21.50
N MET A 3 25.26 1.92 20.45
CA MET A 3 25.20 2.80 19.27
C MET A 3 24.71 2.11 17.98
N PHE A 4 24.54 0.78 17.97
CA PHE A 4 24.22 0.05 16.73
C PHE A 4 22.73 -0.26 16.52
N THR A 5 21.90 -0.21 17.56
CA THR A 5 20.45 -0.49 17.45
C THR A 5 19.63 0.71 16.98
N THR A 6 20.18 1.92 17.06
CA THR A 6 19.47 3.17 16.72
C THR A 6 19.26 3.36 15.22
N TRP A 7 20.07 2.72 14.38
CA TRP A 7 20.06 2.94 12.93
C TRP A 7 19.00 2.13 12.17
N LEU A 8 18.56 0.99 12.72
CA LEU A 8 17.53 0.15 12.09
C LEU A 8 16.16 0.83 12.07
N GLY A 9 15.79 1.55 13.13
CA GLY A 9 14.52 2.28 13.19
C GLY A 9 14.44 3.47 12.21
N THR A 10 15.56 4.16 12.00
CA THR A 10 15.63 5.31 11.08
C THR A 10 15.57 4.89 9.62
N VAL A 11 16.18 3.76 9.25
CA VAL A 11 16.13 3.23 7.87
C VAL A 11 14.72 2.79 7.50
N LEU A 12 14.00 2.14 8.42
CA LEU A 12 12.59 1.77 8.22
C LEU A 12 11.68 2.99 8.03
N PHE A 13 11.88 4.06 8.82
CA PHE A 13 11.06 5.27 8.73
C PHE A 13 11.31 6.06 7.44
N ILE A 14 12.57 6.17 6.99
CA ILE A 14 12.90 6.87 5.74
C ILE A 14 12.42 6.08 4.51
N GLY A 15 12.53 4.74 4.52
CA GLY A 15 11.95 3.89 3.47
C GLY A 15 10.42 4.03 3.38
N MET A 16 9.75 4.17 4.53
CA MET A 16 8.30 4.31 4.61
C MET A 16 7.79 5.69 4.18
N VAL A 17 8.53 6.77 4.48
CA VAL A 17 8.21 8.14 4.00
C VAL A 17 8.50 8.32 2.50
N LEU A 18 9.51 7.62 1.96
CA LEU A 18 9.73 7.61 0.50
C LEU A 18 8.61 6.85 -0.24
N ALA A 19 8.00 5.84 0.37
CA ALA A 19 6.86 5.13 -0.20
C ALA A 19 5.56 5.96 -0.20
N THR A 20 5.41 6.95 0.69
CA THR A 20 4.25 7.86 0.68
C THR A 20 4.39 9.00 -0.33
N GLN A 21 5.61 9.42 -0.68
CA GLN A 21 5.83 10.40 -1.76
C GLN A 21 5.57 9.83 -3.16
N SER A 22 5.50 8.51 -3.33
CA SER A 22 5.03 7.88 -4.57
C SER A 22 3.54 8.15 -4.85
N TYR A 23 2.78 8.72 -3.89
CA TYR A 23 1.38 9.09 -4.11
C TYR A 23 1.19 10.34 -5.00
N ALA A 24 2.26 11.12 -5.24
CA ALA A 24 2.21 12.34 -6.06
C ALA A 24 2.89 12.20 -7.44
N GLY A 25 3.46 11.03 -7.76
CA GLY A 25 4.25 10.83 -8.97
C GLY A 25 3.82 9.59 -9.73
N GLY A 26 2.84 9.76 -10.62
CA GLY A 26 2.49 8.77 -11.63
C GLY A 26 1.49 7.72 -11.14
N HIS A 27 0.21 8.07 -11.17
CA HIS A 27 -0.75 7.07 -11.66
C HIS A 27 -0.17 6.59 -12.99
N PRO A 28 0.07 5.29 -13.23
CA PRO A 28 0.29 4.82 -14.59
C PRO A 28 -0.94 5.26 -15.35
N THR A 29 -0.81 6.34 -16.12
CA THR A 29 -1.84 6.75 -17.04
C THR A 29 -1.85 5.63 -18.06
N ILE A 30 -2.77 4.69 -17.87
CA ILE A 30 -3.25 3.80 -18.94
C ILE A 30 -3.61 4.63 -20.18
N GLY A 31 -3.80 5.95 -20.02
CA GLY A 31 -3.91 6.93 -21.10
C GLY A 31 -2.74 7.08 -22.07
N ASP A 32 -1.59 6.41 -21.88
CA ASP A 32 -0.52 6.38 -22.91
C ASP A 32 -0.42 5.05 -23.68
N LYS A 33 -1.25 4.06 -23.32
CA LYS A 33 -1.50 2.89 -24.17
C LYS A 33 -2.93 2.99 -24.69
N GLY A 34 -3.07 3.64 -25.84
CA GLY A 34 -4.29 3.53 -26.64
C GLY A 34 -4.68 2.06 -26.73
N THR A 35 -5.92 1.75 -26.33
CA THR A 35 -6.53 0.41 -26.33
C THR A 35 -5.82 -0.65 -25.46
N SER A 36 -5.74 -0.47 -24.13
CA SER A 36 -5.43 -1.61 -23.25
C SER A 36 -6.62 -2.57 -23.21
N ASP A 37 -6.43 -3.76 -23.76
CA ASP A 37 -7.40 -4.87 -23.72
C ASP A 37 -7.84 -5.14 -22.27
N HIS A 38 -9.10 -5.55 -22.07
CA HIS A 38 -9.63 -5.96 -20.78
C HIS A 38 -8.77 -7.03 -20.10
N HIS A 39 -8.03 -7.84 -20.86
CA HIS A 39 -7.02 -8.74 -20.31
C HIS A 39 -5.93 -8.00 -19.53
N ASP A 40 -5.28 -7.01 -20.17
CA ASP A 40 -4.19 -6.23 -19.58
C ASP A 40 -4.69 -5.42 -18.38
N LEU A 41 -5.90 -4.86 -18.47
CA LEU A 41 -6.53 -4.13 -17.37
C LEU A 41 -6.82 -5.06 -16.18
N ALA A 42 -7.31 -6.27 -16.43
CA ALA A 42 -7.54 -7.24 -15.37
C ALA A 42 -6.23 -7.59 -14.66
N MET A 43 -5.17 -7.90 -15.41
CA MET A 43 -3.84 -8.23 -14.87
C MET A 43 -3.26 -7.07 -14.07
N TYR A 44 -3.33 -5.85 -14.60
CA TYR A 44 -2.86 -4.64 -13.92
C TYR A 44 -3.53 -4.45 -12.56
N TYR A 45 -4.86 -4.49 -12.52
CA TYR A 45 -5.58 -4.30 -11.26
C TYR A 45 -5.38 -5.45 -10.27
N GLU A 46 -5.09 -6.67 -10.72
CA GLU A 46 -4.68 -7.74 -9.81
C GLU A 46 -3.32 -7.49 -9.19
N GLU A 47 -2.34 -7.08 -9.99
CA GLU A 47 -1.01 -6.73 -9.50
C GLU A 47 -1.10 -5.60 -8.48
N GLU A 48 -1.86 -4.55 -8.80
CA GLU A 48 -2.11 -3.44 -7.88
C GLU A 48 -2.83 -3.90 -6.61
N ALA A 49 -3.78 -4.84 -6.69
CA ALA A 49 -4.39 -5.40 -5.49
C ALA A 49 -3.38 -6.11 -4.59
N GLN A 50 -2.45 -6.90 -5.15
CA GLN A 50 -1.42 -7.57 -4.36
C GLN A 50 -0.41 -6.59 -3.75
N LYS A 51 0.00 -5.56 -4.49
CA LYS A 51 0.86 -4.48 -3.97
C LYS A 51 0.20 -3.78 -2.79
N ASN A 52 -1.08 -3.43 -2.90
CA ASN A 52 -1.80 -2.76 -1.82
C ASN A 52 -2.00 -3.70 -0.60
N LYS A 53 -2.20 -5.01 -0.81
CA LYS A 53 -2.17 -5.99 0.30
C LYS A 53 -0.83 -6.03 1.02
N SER A 54 0.27 -6.07 0.29
CA SER A 54 1.61 -6.05 0.88
C SER A 54 1.83 -4.78 1.70
N LYS A 55 1.49 -3.60 1.14
CA LYS A 55 1.59 -2.33 1.86
C LYS A 55 0.77 -2.35 3.15
N ALA A 56 -0.47 -2.85 3.10
CA ALA A 56 -1.28 -2.96 4.30
C ALA A 56 -0.58 -3.78 5.40
N LEU A 57 0.02 -4.93 5.04
CA LEU A 57 0.77 -5.76 5.98
C LEU A 57 1.99 -5.03 6.57
N ASP A 58 2.70 -4.23 5.76
CA ASP A 58 3.84 -3.45 6.23
C ASP A 58 3.42 -2.42 7.29
N TRP A 59 2.29 -1.74 7.07
CA TRP A 59 1.73 -0.77 8.01
C TRP A 59 1.20 -1.43 9.30
N GLU A 60 0.58 -2.61 9.20
CA GLU A 60 0.18 -3.38 10.37
C GLU A 60 1.38 -3.86 11.17
N PHE A 61 2.41 -4.36 10.49
CA PHE A 61 3.65 -4.75 11.14
C PHE A 61 4.28 -3.58 11.90
N ALA A 62 4.29 -2.38 11.32
CA ALA A 62 4.76 -1.18 12.01
C ALA A 62 3.90 -0.85 13.24
N ALA A 63 2.58 -0.95 13.13
CA ALA A 63 1.67 -0.75 14.27
C ALA A 63 1.94 -1.75 15.40
N ASP A 64 2.07 -3.04 15.06
CA ASP A 64 2.37 -4.12 16.01
C ASP A 64 3.75 -3.94 16.66
N TYR A 65 4.72 -3.45 15.90
CA TYR A 65 6.06 -3.14 16.42
C TYR A 65 5.99 -2.07 17.51
N PHE A 66 5.31 -0.95 17.26
CA PHE A 66 5.18 0.11 18.26
C PHE A 66 4.25 -0.25 19.41
N GLU A 67 3.28 -1.15 19.20
CA GLU A 67 2.48 -1.70 20.30
C GLU A 67 3.32 -2.57 21.24
N LYS A 68 4.25 -3.38 20.70
CA LYS A 68 5.16 -4.23 21.49
C LYS A 68 6.31 -3.45 22.11
N PHE A 69 6.78 -2.41 21.45
CA PHE A 69 7.95 -1.63 21.85
C PHE A 69 7.66 -0.11 21.88
N PRO A 70 6.71 0.34 22.72
CA PRO A 70 6.26 1.73 22.71
C PRO A 70 7.37 2.73 23.05
N ASP A 71 8.32 2.33 23.90
CA ASP A 71 9.47 3.17 24.30
C ASP A 71 10.45 3.46 23.15
N THR A 72 10.34 2.74 22.03
CA THR A 72 11.14 3.01 20.83
C THR A 72 10.61 4.18 20.01
N TYR A 73 9.38 4.63 20.29
CA TYR A 73 8.79 5.78 19.63
C TYR A 73 9.24 7.09 20.27
N THR A 74 9.85 7.98 19.48
CA THR A 74 10.37 9.28 19.96
C THR A 74 9.65 10.48 19.33
N GLY A 75 8.45 10.27 18.79
CA GLY A 75 7.68 11.33 18.14
C GLY A 75 6.96 12.27 19.11
N LYS A 76 6.35 13.32 18.56
CA LYS A 76 5.71 14.40 19.33
C LYS A 76 4.27 14.08 19.79
N MET A 77 3.60 13.15 19.10
CA MET A 77 2.24 12.71 19.45
C MET A 77 2.29 11.52 20.40
N LYS A 78 1.15 11.10 20.95
CA LYS A 78 1.13 9.90 21.79
C LYS A 78 1.40 8.66 20.93
N VAL A 79 2.17 7.70 21.44
CA VAL A 79 2.45 6.44 20.72
C VAL A 79 1.16 5.71 20.33
N SER A 80 0.10 5.79 21.16
CA SER A 80 -1.22 5.25 20.86
C SER A 80 -1.88 5.91 19.64
N GLU A 81 -1.73 7.22 19.49
CA GLU A 81 -2.25 7.97 18.33
C GLU A 81 -1.43 7.65 17.07
N HIS A 82 -0.12 7.46 17.21
CA HIS A 82 0.71 6.99 16.11
C HIS A 82 0.33 5.57 15.65
N ILE A 83 0.18 4.62 16.57
CA ILE A 83 -0.28 3.25 16.28
C ILE A 83 -1.64 3.28 15.57
N ALA A 84 -2.58 4.12 16.04
CA ALA A 84 -3.88 4.29 15.38
C ALA A 84 -3.72 4.77 13.92
N SER A 85 -2.86 5.75 13.66
CA SER A 85 -2.61 6.23 12.29
C SER A 85 -2.00 5.16 11.37
N LEU A 86 -1.15 4.28 11.91
CA LEU A 86 -0.55 3.18 11.15
C LEU A 86 -1.62 2.14 10.78
N ARG A 87 -2.52 1.82 11.72
CA ARG A 87 -3.65 0.92 11.47
C ARG A 87 -4.64 1.51 10.47
N GLU A 88 -4.92 2.82 10.54
CA GLU A 88 -5.74 3.53 9.56
C GLU A 88 -5.13 3.45 8.16
N ALA A 89 -3.82 3.71 8.03
CA ALA A 89 -3.12 3.56 6.76
C ALA A 89 -3.22 2.12 6.21
N ALA A 90 -3.04 1.10 7.07
CA ALA A 90 -3.21 -0.29 6.67
C ALA A 90 -4.63 -0.59 6.15
N GLU A 91 -5.66 -0.06 6.82
CA GLU A 91 -7.05 -0.20 6.41
C GLU A 91 -7.32 0.44 5.04
N ASP A 92 -6.78 1.63 4.79
CA ASP A 92 -6.91 2.31 3.51
C ASP A 92 -6.28 1.53 2.35
N PHE A 93 -5.12 0.92 2.60
CA PHE A 93 -4.50 0.03 1.62
C PHE A 93 -5.33 -1.23 1.38
N ARG A 94 -5.96 -1.82 2.42
CA ARG A 94 -6.89 -2.96 2.24
C ARG A 94 -8.11 -2.58 1.40
N LYS A 95 -8.75 -1.46 1.70
CA LYS A 95 -9.89 -0.94 0.91
C LYS A 95 -9.47 -0.70 -0.54
N THR A 96 -8.27 -0.19 -0.77
CA THR A 96 -7.73 0.02 -2.12
C THR A 96 -7.48 -1.30 -2.83
N ALA A 97 -6.91 -2.30 -2.14
CA ALA A 97 -6.72 -3.63 -2.69
C ALA A 97 -8.07 -4.27 -3.09
N GLU A 98 -9.08 -4.20 -2.25
CA GLU A 98 -10.43 -4.70 -2.55
C GLU A 98 -11.04 -4.02 -3.77
N ARG A 99 -10.94 -2.69 -3.87
CA ARG A 99 -11.37 -1.94 -5.06
C ARG A 99 -10.66 -2.41 -6.32
N ASN A 100 -9.36 -2.63 -6.26
CA ASN A 100 -8.59 -3.15 -7.39
C ASN A 100 -8.99 -4.58 -7.76
N GLN A 101 -9.25 -5.46 -6.79
CA GLN A 101 -9.76 -6.80 -7.06
C GLN A 101 -11.15 -6.76 -7.73
N GLN A 102 -12.02 -5.84 -7.31
CA GLN A 102 -13.31 -5.64 -7.96
C GLN A 102 -13.15 -5.16 -9.41
N LEU A 103 -12.22 -4.23 -9.68
CA LEU A 103 -11.92 -3.76 -11.04
C LEU A 103 -11.38 -4.89 -11.91
N ALA A 104 -10.44 -5.69 -11.42
CA ALA A 104 -9.94 -6.85 -12.13
C ALA A 104 -11.07 -7.85 -12.48
N SER A 105 -11.97 -8.10 -11.52
CA SER A 105 -13.14 -8.96 -11.73
C SER A 105 -14.10 -8.41 -12.79
N LYS A 106 -14.32 -7.09 -12.81
CA LYS A 106 -15.15 -6.41 -13.84
C LYS A 106 -14.55 -6.58 -15.23
N HIS A 107 -13.26 -6.34 -15.41
CA HIS A 107 -12.61 -6.53 -16.72
C HIS A 107 -12.65 -7.99 -17.18
N ARG A 108 -12.49 -8.95 -16.27
CA ARG A 108 -12.71 -10.37 -16.59
C ARG A 108 -14.13 -10.69 -17.00
N ALA A 109 -15.12 -10.08 -16.37
CA ALA A 109 -16.51 -10.26 -16.76
C ALA A 109 -16.76 -9.71 -18.17
N MET A 110 -16.19 -8.56 -18.51
CA MET A 110 -16.29 -7.96 -19.85
C MET A 110 -15.63 -8.84 -20.92
N MET A 111 -14.45 -9.42 -20.64
CA MET A 111 -13.83 -10.43 -21.52
C MET A 111 -14.75 -11.61 -21.81
N ARG A 112 -15.42 -12.15 -20.77
CA ARG A 112 -16.35 -13.29 -20.93
C ARG A 112 -17.61 -12.92 -21.71
N GLN A 113 -18.01 -11.65 -21.69
CA GLN A 113 -19.19 -11.15 -22.40
C GLN A 113 -18.88 -10.76 -23.84
N GLY A 114 -17.62 -10.86 -24.29
CA GLY A 114 -17.22 -10.46 -25.63
C GLY A 114 -17.34 -8.95 -25.88
N VAL A 115 -17.37 -8.15 -24.80
CA VAL A 115 -17.28 -6.70 -24.89
C VAL A 115 -15.85 -6.39 -25.32
N GLY A 116 -15.71 -5.74 -26.48
CA GLY A 116 -14.41 -5.31 -27.02
C GLY A 116 -13.68 -4.35 -26.07
N PRO A 117 -12.43 -3.98 -26.41
CA PRO A 117 -11.57 -3.16 -25.54
C PRO A 117 -12.22 -1.85 -25.08
#